data_AF-A0A4Y8CGK0-F1
#
_entry.id   AF-A0A4Y8CGK0-F1
#
_cell.length_a   1.000
_cell.length_b   1.000
_cell.length_c   1.000
_cell.angle_alpha   90.00
_cell.angle_beta   90.00
_cell.angle_gamma   90.00
#
_symmetry.space_group_name_H-M   'P 1'
#
loop_
_entity.id
_entity.type
_entity.pdbx_description
1 polymer ?
#
loop_
_entity_poly.entity_id
_entity_poly.type
_entity_poly.pdbx_seq_one_letter_code
_entity_poly.pdbx_strand_id
1 'polypeptide(L)'
;VYIGRPIKMNLEGQDFDAVNVAMPIFDRKNQVVGVIGMTLDFSAIATYLLDPKSQKYNGELRILLNSDGLVAIHPNKNLVLKNLKDVNPNKGAQETYKAMSEGKNGVFNYIAFDGDDSYAAINSFKVQDSSWTVLVTAPKYSVFEPLKKLQLIIIGASFIFIFVVLGVVYYCVRKIVASRLPVILSSLESFFRFLNHEKIEPKAIEIRANDELGAMGRIINENIEKIQISLEQDQNAVDESVQTAREIEKGNLTARITKNPINPQLVELKNVLNRMLDVLQSKIGSNM
;
A
#
# COMPACT_ATOMS: atom_id res chain seq x y z
N VAL A 1 2.19 -65.85 -10.59
CA VAL A 1 1.38 -65.07 -11.55
C VAL A 1 2.33 -64.10 -12.22
N TYR A 2 2.31 -64.01 -13.54
CA TYR A 2 3.19 -63.16 -14.33
C TYR A 2 2.40 -61.97 -14.86
N ILE A 3 2.96 -60.77 -14.72
CA ILE A 3 2.34 -59.52 -15.20
C ILE A 3 3.28 -58.92 -16.24
N GLY A 4 2.74 -58.63 -17.42
CA GLY A 4 3.48 -58.02 -18.51
C GLY A 4 3.71 -56.52 -18.32
N ARG A 5 4.44 -55.94 -19.27
CA ARG A 5 4.52 -54.48 -19.45
C ARG A 5 3.32 -53.97 -20.27
N PRO A 6 2.99 -52.67 -20.19
CA PRO A 6 2.09 -52.03 -21.14
C PRO A 6 2.48 -52.33 -22.59
N ILE A 7 1.52 -52.81 -23.39
CA ILE A 7 1.69 -53.07 -24.82
C ILE A 7 0.46 -52.66 -25.60
N LYS A 8 0.64 -52.41 -26.90
CA LYS A 8 -0.47 -52.28 -27.84
C LYS A 8 -0.96 -53.67 -28.24
N MET A 9 -2.26 -53.88 -28.21
CA MET A 9 -2.90 -55.11 -28.67
C MET A 9 -3.97 -54.80 -29.70
N ASN A 10 -4.22 -55.76 -30.59
CA ASN A 10 -5.34 -55.73 -31.51
C ASN A 10 -6.14 -57.01 -31.31
N LEU A 11 -7.37 -56.88 -30.85
CA LEU A 11 -8.34 -57.98 -30.80
C LEU A 11 -9.56 -57.53 -31.60
N GLU A 12 -10.05 -58.41 -32.47
CA GLU A 12 -11.25 -58.15 -33.28
C GLU A 12 -11.16 -56.87 -34.14
N GLY A 13 -9.96 -56.48 -34.55
CA GLY A 13 -9.71 -55.31 -35.41
C GLY A 13 -9.64 -53.98 -34.66
N GLN A 14 -9.75 -53.98 -33.32
CA GLN A 14 -9.65 -52.77 -32.50
C GLN A 14 -8.31 -52.74 -31.76
N ASP A 15 -7.58 -51.64 -31.96
CA ASP A 15 -6.35 -51.36 -31.23
C ASP A 15 -6.66 -50.80 -29.84
N PHE A 16 -6.04 -51.37 -28.82
CA PHE A 16 -6.13 -50.85 -27.44
C PHE A 16 -4.82 -51.07 -26.69
N ASP A 17 -4.58 -50.24 -25.68
CA ASP A 17 -3.40 -50.33 -24.81
C ASP A 17 -3.73 -51.18 -23.60
N ALA A 18 -2.91 -52.20 -23.33
CA ALA A 18 -3.26 -53.23 -22.37
C ALA A 18 -2.06 -53.74 -21.56
N VAL A 19 -2.38 -54.46 -20.48
CA VAL A 19 -1.45 -55.31 -19.76
C VAL A 19 -2.00 -56.72 -19.64
N ASN A 20 -1.14 -57.71 -19.85
CA ASN A 20 -1.49 -59.12 -19.70
C ASN A 20 -1.09 -59.63 -18.32
N VAL A 21 -1.99 -60.40 -17.70
CA VAL A 21 -1.76 -61.14 -16.47
C VAL A 21 -1.93 -62.61 -16.81
N ALA A 22 -0.93 -63.44 -16.53
CA ALA A 22 -0.93 -64.85 -16.90
C ALA A 22 -0.52 -65.75 -15.72
N MET A 23 -1.07 -66.95 -15.66
CA MET A 23 -0.75 -67.94 -14.64
C MET A 23 -0.62 -69.32 -15.29
N PRO A 24 0.46 -70.07 -14.99
CA PRO A 24 0.60 -71.44 -15.48
C PRO A 24 -0.40 -72.36 -14.80
N ILE A 25 -0.91 -73.34 -15.56
CA ILE A 25 -1.70 -74.46 -15.06
C ILE A 25 -0.77 -75.66 -14.94
N PHE A 26 -0.76 -76.30 -13.77
CA PHE A 26 0.06 -77.47 -13.49
C PHE A 26 -0.77 -78.74 -13.49
N ASP A 27 -0.21 -79.84 -14.01
CA ASP A 27 -0.77 -81.17 -13.83
C ASP A 27 -0.42 -81.78 -12.46
N ARG A 28 -0.87 -83.02 -12.21
CA ARG A 28 -0.57 -83.75 -10.97
C ARG A 28 0.92 -84.09 -10.80
N LYS A 29 1.75 -83.93 -11.85
CA LYS A 29 3.20 -84.16 -11.82
C LYS A 29 3.99 -82.84 -11.71
N ASN A 30 3.32 -81.73 -11.39
CA ASN A 30 3.88 -80.37 -11.34
C ASN A 30 4.49 -79.89 -12.67
N GLN A 31 4.05 -80.44 -13.81
CA GLN A 31 4.46 -79.97 -15.13
C GLN A 31 3.48 -78.90 -15.62
N VAL A 32 4.01 -77.87 -16.30
CA VAL A 32 3.17 -76.83 -16.92
C VAL A 32 2.46 -77.44 -18.12
N VAL A 33 1.13 -77.47 -18.08
CA VAL A 33 0.28 -78.04 -19.15
C VAL A 33 -0.59 -77.00 -19.85
N GLY A 34 -0.56 -75.75 -19.40
CA GLY A 34 -1.28 -74.65 -20.03
C GLY A 34 -1.04 -73.32 -19.35
N VAL A 35 -1.62 -72.26 -19.90
CA VAL A 35 -1.58 -70.90 -19.32
C VAL A 35 -3.00 -70.36 -19.36
N ILE A 36 -3.48 -69.86 -18.21
CA ILE A 36 -4.67 -69.03 -18.15
C ILE A 36 -4.25 -67.57 -18.02
N GLY A 37 -4.86 -66.69 -18.82
CA GLY A 37 -4.50 -65.28 -18.84
C GLY A 37 -5.71 -64.37 -18.93
N MET A 38 -5.51 -63.13 -18.50
CA MET A 38 -6.44 -62.02 -18.60
C MET A 38 -5.70 -60.84 -19.23
N THR A 39 -6.37 -60.16 -20.17
CA THR A 39 -5.91 -58.89 -20.71
C THR A 39 -6.73 -57.77 -20.07
N LEU A 40 -6.06 -56.79 -19.49
CA LEU A 40 -6.68 -55.61 -18.93
C LEU A 40 -6.47 -54.42 -19.88
N ASP A 41 -7.56 -53.86 -20.40
CA ASP A 41 -7.55 -52.63 -21.18
C ASP A 41 -7.40 -51.42 -20.25
N PHE A 42 -6.38 -50.59 -20.50
CA PHE A 42 -6.12 -49.38 -19.72
C PHE A 42 -7.22 -48.33 -19.86
N SER A 43 -8.08 -48.40 -20.88
CA SER A 43 -9.21 -47.48 -21.07
C SER A 43 -10.16 -47.47 -19.86
N ALA A 44 -10.37 -48.63 -19.22
CA ALA A 44 -11.21 -48.76 -18.03
C ALA A 44 -10.63 -47.97 -16.85
N ILE A 45 -9.30 -48.04 -16.66
CA ILE A 45 -8.61 -47.30 -15.59
C ILE A 45 -8.51 -45.81 -15.95
N ALA A 46 -8.24 -45.50 -17.22
CA ALA A 46 -8.11 -44.14 -17.73
C ALA A 46 -9.40 -43.33 -17.51
N THR A 47 -10.57 -43.97 -17.62
CA THR A 47 -11.86 -43.33 -17.34
C THR A 47 -11.93 -42.73 -15.93
N TYR A 48 -11.38 -43.42 -14.93
CA TYR A 48 -11.33 -42.92 -13.55
C TYR A 48 -10.14 -41.97 -13.33
N LEU A 49 -8.95 -42.38 -13.79
CA LEU A 49 -7.72 -41.63 -13.54
C LEU A 49 -7.73 -40.26 -14.23
N LEU A 50 -8.32 -40.16 -15.42
CA LEU A 50 -8.38 -38.95 -16.23
C LEU A 50 -9.74 -38.25 -16.17
N ASP A 51 -10.63 -38.62 -15.24
CA ASP A 51 -11.94 -37.97 -15.09
C ASP A 51 -11.75 -36.44 -14.92
N PRO A 52 -12.35 -35.60 -15.78
CA PRO A 52 -12.28 -34.14 -15.65
C PRO A 52 -12.80 -33.62 -14.30
N LYS A 53 -13.76 -34.31 -13.66
CA LYS A 53 -14.31 -33.91 -12.36
C LYS A 53 -13.29 -33.98 -11.22
N SER A 54 -12.27 -34.82 -11.38
CA SER A 54 -11.20 -35.01 -10.41
C SER A 54 -10.03 -34.05 -10.60
N GLN A 55 -10.04 -33.27 -11.69
CA GLN A 55 -8.99 -32.30 -11.97
C GLN A 55 -9.11 -31.09 -11.04
N LYS A 56 -8.05 -30.81 -10.27
CA LYS A 56 -7.99 -29.70 -9.32
C LYS A 56 -7.18 -28.52 -9.83
N TYR A 57 -6.17 -28.77 -10.65
CA TYR A 57 -5.30 -27.73 -11.18
C TYR A 57 -5.36 -27.65 -12.70
N ASN A 58 -5.22 -26.43 -13.22
CA ASN A 58 -5.04 -26.23 -14.66
C ASN A 58 -3.65 -26.77 -15.05
N GLY A 59 -3.60 -27.61 -16.09
CA GLY A 59 -2.38 -28.30 -16.52
C GLY A 59 -1.98 -29.51 -15.64
N GLU A 60 -2.87 -29.99 -14.77
CA GLU A 60 -2.62 -31.21 -14.00
C GLU A 60 -2.44 -32.44 -14.92
N LEU A 61 -1.32 -33.14 -14.74
CA LEU A 61 -1.07 -34.42 -15.40
C LEU A 61 -1.29 -35.55 -14.41
N ARG A 62 -2.03 -36.59 -14.82
CA ARG A 62 -2.27 -37.81 -14.05
C ARG A 62 -1.80 -39.00 -14.87
N ILE A 63 -0.73 -39.64 -14.44
CA ILE A 63 0.03 -40.61 -15.25
C ILE A 63 0.10 -41.92 -14.47
N LEU A 64 -0.14 -43.04 -15.17
CA LEU A 64 0.17 -44.37 -14.68
C LEU A 64 1.35 -44.91 -15.47
N LEU A 65 2.35 -45.44 -14.77
CA LEU A 65 3.55 -46.01 -15.37
C LEU A 65 4.04 -47.22 -14.58
N ASN A 66 4.82 -48.09 -15.22
CA ASN A 66 5.52 -49.17 -14.53
C ASN A 66 6.86 -48.67 -13.92
N SER A 67 7.55 -49.51 -13.16
CA SER A 67 8.84 -49.19 -12.53
C SER A 67 9.96 -48.81 -13.50
N ASP A 68 9.87 -49.25 -14.76
CA ASP A 68 10.86 -48.92 -15.80
C ASP A 68 10.63 -47.52 -16.38
N GLY A 69 9.52 -46.87 -16.04
CA GLY A 69 9.11 -45.57 -16.57
C GLY A 69 8.27 -45.67 -17.85
N LEU A 70 7.83 -46.87 -18.25
CA LEU A 70 6.95 -47.05 -19.40
C LEU A 70 5.54 -46.56 -19.06
N VAL A 71 5.04 -45.62 -19.85
CA VAL A 71 3.76 -44.96 -19.63
C VAL A 71 2.61 -45.86 -20.08
N ALA A 72 1.71 -46.18 -19.15
CA ALA A 72 0.49 -46.93 -19.41
C ALA A 72 -0.71 -46.00 -19.67
N ILE A 73 -0.82 -44.91 -18.90
CA ILE A 73 -1.91 -43.92 -19.05
C ILE A 73 -1.31 -42.53 -18.98
N HIS A 74 -1.70 -41.67 -19.92
CA HIS A 74 -1.29 -40.28 -19.97
C HIS A 74 -2.38 -39.43 -20.64
N PRO A 75 -2.64 -38.17 -20.19
CA PRO A 75 -3.62 -37.29 -20.84
C PRO A 75 -3.34 -37.07 -22.33
N ASN A 76 -2.07 -36.90 -22.69
CA ASN A 76 -1.58 -36.93 -24.06
C ASN A 76 -1.35 -38.38 -24.54
N LYS A 77 -2.24 -38.90 -25.40
CA LYS A 77 -2.17 -40.26 -25.97
C LYS A 77 -0.86 -40.56 -26.72
N ASN A 78 -0.19 -39.54 -27.28
CA ASN A 78 1.06 -39.73 -28.02
C ASN A 78 2.26 -40.13 -27.14
N LEU A 79 2.09 -40.07 -25.81
CA LEU A 79 3.10 -40.46 -24.83
C LEU A 79 2.82 -41.84 -24.22
N VAL A 80 1.67 -42.45 -24.50
CA VAL A 80 1.36 -43.82 -24.06
C VAL A 80 2.32 -44.79 -24.75
N LEU A 81 2.77 -45.81 -24.01
CA LEU A 81 3.80 -46.78 -24.38
C LEU A 81 5.21 -46.21 -24.63
N LYS A 82 5.46 -44.92 -24.38
CA LYS A 82 6.82 -44.35 -24.37
C LYS A 82 7.42 -44.40 -22.98
N ASN A 83 8.75 -44.38 -22.90
CA ASN A 83 9.41 -44.21 -21.61
C ASN A 83 9.41 -42.72 -21.23
N LEU A 84 8.93 -42.41 -20.01
CA LEU A 84 8.84 -41.04 -19.52
C LEU A 84 10.21 -40.34 -19.48
N LYS A 85 11.28 -41.08 -19.18
CA LYS A 85 12.65 -40.55 -19.10
C LYS A 85 13.18 -40.11 -20.47
N ASP A 86 12.75 -40.80 -21.54
CA ASP A 86 13.19 -40.50 -22.90
C ASP A 86 12.47 -39.27 -23.46
N VAL A 87 11.18 -39.11 -23.13
CA VAL A 87 10.37 -37.98 -23.59
C VAL A 87 10.53 -36.73 -22.73
N ASN A 88 10.97 -36.88 -21.48
CA ASN A 88 11.30 -35.76 -20.59
C ASN A 88 12.65 -35.98 -19.90
N PRO A 89 13.77 -35.69 -20.58
CA PRO A 89 15.13 -35.84 -20.05
C PRO A 89 15.54 -34.70 -19.10
N ASN A 90 14.61 -33.81 -18.72
CA ASN A 90 14.92 -32.60 -17.95
C ASN A 90 15.62 -32.94 -16.61
N LYS A 91 16.65 -32.15 -16.25
CA LYS A 91 17.35 -32.27 -14.95
C LYS A 91 16.39 -32.11 -13.77
N GLY A 92 15.39 -31.23 -13.90
CA GLY A 92 14.35 -31.01 -12.89
C GLY A 92 13.41 -32.19 -12.67
N ALA A 93 13.47 -33.24 -13.51
CA ALA A 93 12.66 -34.45 -13.36
C ALA A 93 13.43 -35.63 -12.70
N GLN A 94 14.76 -35.53 -12.61
CA GLN A 94 15.63 -36.67 -12.24
C GLN A 94 15.41 -37.14 -10.79
N GLU A 95 15.15 -36.22 -9.86
CA GLU A 95 14.85 -36.58 -8.48
C GLU A 95 13.56 -37.41 -8.36
N THR A 96 12.53 -37.01 -9.12
CA THR A 96 11.26 -37.76 -9.19
C THR A 96 11.48 -39.14 -9.80
N TYR A 97 12.29 -39.24 -10.86
CA TYR A 97 12.64 -40.51 -11.49
C TYR A 97 13.44 -41.44 -10.58
N LYS A 98 14.36 -40.89 -9.80
CA LYS A 98 15.12 -41.65 -8.80
C LYS A 98 14.19 -42.22 -7.74
N ALA A 99 13.33 -41.39 -7.15
CA ALA A 99 12.38 -41.82 -6.13
C ALA A 99 11.42 -42.90 -6.65
N MET A 100 10.93 -42.74 -7.89
CA MET A 100 10.11 -43.75 -8.59
C MET A 100 10.86 -45.08 -8.77
N SER A 101 12.12 -45.06 -9.21
CA SER A 101 12.92 -46.28 -9.39
C SER A 101 13.24 -47.00 -8.07
N GLU A 102 13.29 -46.26 -6.96
CA GLU A 102 13.47 -46.79 -5.62
C GLU A 102 12.13 -47.24 -4.99
N GLY A 103 11.00 -47.06 -5.69
CA GLY A 103 9.67 -47.38 -5.20
C GLY A 103 9.23 -46.51 -4.02
N LYS A 104 9.74 -45.28 -3.92
CA LYS A 104 9.44 -44.33 -2.84
C LYS A 104 8.22 -43.49 -3.17
N ASN A 105 7.48 -43.13 -2.12
CA ASN A 105 6.38 -42.17 -2.18
C ASN A 105 6.87 -40.80 -1.75
N GLY A 106 6.33 -39.74 -2.34
CA GLY A 106 6.70 -38.38 -1.96
C GLY A 106 6.20 -37.32 -2.91
N VAL A 107 6.53 -36.07 -2.57
CA VAL A 107 6.27 -34.89 -3.40
C VAL A 107 7.60 -34.22 -3.73
N PHE A 108 7.79 -33.90 -5.00
CA PHE A 108 9.03 -33.38 -5.52
C PHE A 108 8.77 -32.15 -6.40
N ASN A 109 9.79 -31.31 -6.56
CA ASN A 109 9.80 -30.37 -7.67
C ASN A 109 10.02 -31.16 -8.96
N TYR A 110 9.26 -30.82 -10.01
CA TYR A 110 9.26 -31.55 -11.27
C TYR A 110 9.00 -30.58 -12.41
N ILE A 111 9.87 -30.61 -13.43
CA ILE A 111 9.59 -29.92 -14.69
C ILE A 111 8.96 -30.94 -15.62
N ALA A 112 7.70 -30.70 -16.00
CA ALA A 112 6.95 -31.57 -16.88
C ALA A 112 7.44 -31.53 -18.34
N PHE A 113 6.98 -32.47 -19.15
CA PHE A 113 7.42 -32.63 -20.55
C PHE A 113 7.02 -31.43 -21.42
N ASP A 114 5.97 -30.71 -21.03
CA ASP A 114 5.49 -29.46 -21.63
C ASP A 114 6.30 -28.23 -21.16
N GLY A 115 7.23 -28.40 -20.22
CA GLY A 115 8.07 -27.35 -19.66
C GLY A 115 7.52 -26.72 -18.39
N ASP A 116 6.35 -27.15 -17.90
CA ASP A 116 5.73 -26.54 -16.72
C ASP A 116 6.48 -26.93 -15.44
N ASP A 117 6.97 -25.91 -14.70
CA ASP A 117 7.50 -26.08 -13.35
C ASP A 117 6.35 -26.42 -12.38
N SER A 118 6.38 -27.64 -11.87
CA SER A 118 5.28 -28.28 -11.18
C SER A 118 5.74 -28.91 -9.87
N TYR A 119 4.78 -29.15 -8.98
CA TYR A 119 4.93 -30.15 -7.94
C TYR A 119 4.47 -31.50 -8.50
N ALA A 120 5.24 -32.56 -8.30
CA ALA A 120 4.84 -33.92 -8.66
C ALA A 120 4.72 -34.79 -7.40
N ALA A 121 3.56 -35.39 -7.19
CA ALA A 121 3.35 -36.43 -6.21
C ALA A 121 3.49 -37.79 -6.89
N ILE A 122 4.27 -38.69 -6.30
CA ILE A 122 4.38 -40.08 -6.74
C ILE A 122 3.91 -41.03 -5.65
N ASN A 123 3.16 -42.05 -6.07
CA ASN A 123 2.78 -43.17 -5.23
C ASN A 123 3.11 -44.47 -5.98
N SER A 124 4.11 -45.19 -5.49
CA SER A 124 4.56 -46.46 -6.02
C SER A 124 3.93 -47.61 -5.23
N PHE A 125 3.43 -48.61 -5.95
CA PHE A 125 2.79 -49.80 -5.40
C PHE A 125 3.19 -51.05 -6.17
N LYS A 126 3.11 -52.20 -5.50
CA LYS A 126 3.42 -53.50 -6.10
C LYS A 126 2.13 -54.28 -6.36
N VAL A 127 2.09 -54.94 -7.51
CA VAL A 127 1.08 -55.94 -7.87
C VAL A 127 1.85 -57.21 -8.16
N GLN A 128 1.84 -58.16 -7.22
CA GLN A 128 2.71 -59.36 -7.28
C GLN A 128 4.18 -58.93 -7.49
N ASP A 129 4.83 -59.45 -8.53
CA ASP A 129 6.22 -59.16 -8.89
C ASP A 129 6.39 -57.88 -9.73
N SER A 130 5.29 -57.21 -10.12
CA SER A 130 5.30 -55.99 -10.93
C SER A 130 5.16 -54.74 -10.08
N SER A 131 5.96 -53.72 -10.39
CA SER A 131 5.94 -52.43 -9.67
C SER A 131 5.39 -51.33 -10.57
N TRP A 132 4.48 -50.53 -10.01
CA TRP A 132 3.73 -49.48 -10.71
C TRP A 132 3.81 -48.19 -9.93
N THR A 133 3.65 -47.06 -10.61
CA THR A 133 3.64 -45.74 -10.00
C THR A 133 2.53 -44.89 -10.62
N VAL A 134 1.73 -44.26 -9.76
CA VAL A 134 0.89 -43.13 -10.15
C VAL A 134 1.68 -41.85 -9.90
N LEU A 135 1.78 -41.01 -10.92
CA LEU A 135 2.41 -39.69 -10.86
C LEU A 135 1.33 -38.64 -11.16
N VAL A 136 1.15 -37.68 -10.25
CA VAL A 136 0.24 -36.55 -10.42
C VAL A 136 1.00 -35.24 -10.32
N THR A 137 0.82 -34.32 -11.27
CA THR A 137 1.46 -33.01 -11.26
C THR A 137 0.48 -31.89 -10.97
N ALA A 138 0.97 -30.83 -10.32
CA ALA A 138 0.28 -29.57 -10.16
C ALA A 138 1.21 -28.43 -10.58
N PRO A 139 0.97 -27.78 -11.74
CA PRO A 139 1.79 -26.66 -12.19
C PRO A 139 1.77 -25.52 -11.17
N LYS A 140 2.95 -24.99 -10.84
CA LYS A 140 3.09 -23.94 -9.82
C LYS A 140 2.27 -22.70 -10.17
N TYR A 141 2.19 -22.33 -11.45
CA TYR A 141 1.39 -21.17 -11.85
C TYR A 141 -0.10 -21.32 -11.49
N SER A 142 -0.65 -22.54 -11.58
CA SER A 142 -2.05 -22.82 -11.23
C SER A 142 -2.22 -22.89 -9.72
N VAL A 143 -1.28 -23.52 -9.00
CA VAL A 143 -1.25 -23.54 -7.53
C VAL A 143 -1.22 -22.11 -6.95
N PHE A 144 -0.43 -21.22 -7.55
CA PHE A 144 -0.28 -19.83 -7.10
C PHE A 144 -1.29 -18.86 -7.73
N GLU A 145 -2.18 -19.30 -8.63
CA GLU A 145 -3.16 -18.41 -9.28
C GLU A 145 -4.06 -17.67 -8.26
N PRO A 146 -4.64 -18.35 -7.24
CA PRO A 146 -5.45 -17.66 -6.23
C PRO A 146 -4.63 -16.65 -5.43
N LEU A 147 -3.35 -16.95 -5.16
CA LEU A 147 -2.44 -16.07 -4.43
C LEU A 147 -2.09 -14.82 -5.25
N LYS A 148 -1.86 -14.95 -6.56
CA LYS A 148 -1.65 -13.80 -7.45
C LYS A 148 -2.89 -12.89 -7.50
N LYS A 149 -4.10 -13.46 -7.56
CA LYS A 149 -5.35 -12.69 -7.49
C LYS A 149 -5.47 -11.92 -6.18
N LEU A 150 -5.18 -12.57 -5.05
CA LEU A 150 -5.16 -11.93 -3.73
C LEU A 150 -4.14 -10.79 -3.66
N GLN A 151 -2.93 -11.01 -4.16
CA GLN A 151 -1.87 -10.00 -4.20
C GLN A 151 -2.30 -8.76 -5.00
N LEU A 152 -2.94 -8.93 -6.15
CA LEU A 152 -3.46 -7.81 -6.95
C LEU A 152 -4.55 -7.02 -6.20
N ILE A 153 -5.44 -7.70 -5.48
CA ILE A 153 -6.46 -7.05 -4.63
C ILE A 153 -5.79 -6.23 -3.53
N ILE A 154 -4.78 -6.78 -2.85
CA ILE A 154 -4.04 -6.08 -1.79
C ILE A 154 -3.35 -4.82 -2.34
N ILE A 155 -2.70 -4.93 -3.50
CA ILE A 155 -2.05 -3.79 -4.17
C ILE A 155 -3.08 -2.70 -4.50
N GLY A 156 -4.21 -3.08 -5.09
CA GLY A 156 -5.30 -2.15 -5.40
C GLY A 156 -5.86 -1.45 -4.15
N ALA A 157 -6.15 -2.20 -3.09
CA ALA A 157 -6.62 -1.67 -1.82
C ALA A 157 -5.61 -0.70 -1.18
N SER A 158 -4.32 -1.00 -1.29
CA SER A 158 -3.23 -0.15 -0.77
C SER A 158 -3.19 1.20 -1.48
N PHE A 159 -3.33 1.22 -2.81
CA PHE A 159 -3.42 2.48 -3.55
C PHE A 159 -4.63 3.31 -3.16
N ILE A 160 -5.81 2.68 -3.04
CA ILE A 160 -7.03 3.36 -2.60
C ILE A 160 -6.83 3.98 -1.21
N PHE A 161 -6.25 3.23 -0.28
CA PHE A 161 -5.96 3.72 1.06
C PHE A 161 -5.03 4.94 1.05
N ILE A 162 -3.96 4.92 0.24
CA ILE A 162 -3.05 6.06 0.08
C ILE A 162 -3.81 7.29 -0.43
N PHE A 163 -4.66 7.16 -1.45
CA PHE A 163 -5.45 8.28 -1.96
C PHE A 163 -6.44 8.83 -0.93
N VAL A 164 -7.06 7.97 -0.13
CA VAL A 164 -7.95 8.38 0.96
C VAL A 164 -7.17 9.18 2.01
N VAL A 165 -6.01 8.67 2.45
CA VAL A 165 -5.16 9.38 3.42
C VAL A 165 -4.71 10.73 2.87
N LEU A 166 -4.24 10.80 1.62
CA LEU A 166 -3.87 12.05 0.97
C LEU A 166 -5.04 13.02 0.89
N GLY A 167 -6.24 12.53 0.56
CA GLY A 167 -7.46 13.34 0.52
C GLY A 167 -7.83 13.91 1.89
N VAL A 168 -7.74 13.11 2.95
CA VAL A 168 -7.98 13.56 4.33
C VAL A 168 -6.93 14.58 4.77
N VAL A 169 -5.65 14.33 4.53
CA VAL A 169 -4.57 15.27 4.86
C VAL A 169 -4.75 16.58 4.12
N TYR A 170 -5.02 16.53 2.82
CA TYR A 170 -5.31 17.72 2.02
C TYR A 170 -6.49 18.52 2.58
N TYR A 171 -7.59 17.84 2.93
CA TYR A 171 -8.76 18.48 3.53
C TYR A 171 -8.42 19.14 4.87
N CYS A 172 -7.69 18.44 5.74
CA CYS A 172 -7.25 18.96 7.04
C CYS A 172 -6.36 20.20 6.87
N VAL A 173 -5.34 20.15 6.02
CA VAL A 173 -4.44 21.29 5.77
C VAL A 173 -5.23 22.48 5.21
N ARG A 174 -6.11 22.24 4.23
CA ARG A 174 -6.92 23.30 3.64
C ARG A 174 -7.85 23.96 4.67
N LYS A 175 -8.50 23.17 5.51
CA LYS A 175 -9.47 23.65 6.50
C LYS A 175 -8.80 24.30 7.70
N ILE A 176 -7.73 23.71 8.22
CA ILE A 176 -7.08 24.13 9.47
C ILE A 176 -6.05 25.23 9.22
N VAL A 177 -5.26 25.15 8.15
CA VAL A 177 -4.15 26.09 7.94
C VAL A 177 -4.52 27.12 6.86
N ALA A 178 -4.86 26.65 5.65
CA ALA A 178 -5.02 27.53 4.50
C ALA A 178 -6.20 28.50 4.61
N SER A 179 -7.23 28.17 5.40
CA SER A 179 -8.37 29.07 5.63
C SER A 179 -8.07 30.19 6.63
N ARG A 180 -7.17 29.97 7.60
CA ARG A 180 -6.91 30.88 8.71
C ARG A 180 -5.71 31.80 8.48
N LEU A 181 -4.69 31.31 7.77
CA LEU A 181 -3.49 32.11 7.44
C LEU A 181 -3.82 33.41 6.69
N PRO A 182 -4.69 33.44 5.67
CA PRO A 182 -5.02 34.68 4.97
C PRO A 182 -5.66 35.72 5.89
N VAL A 183 -6.46 35.31 6.89
CA VAL A 183 -7.11 36.21 7.85
C VAL A 183 -6.06 36.90 8.73
N ILE A 184 -5.09 36.13 9.23
CA ILE A 184 -3.97 36.66 10.01
C ILE A 184 -3.16 37.64 9.16
N LEU A 185 -2.82 37.26 7.93
CA LEU A 185 -2.07 38.10 7.00
C LEU A 185 -2.79 39.42 6.70
N SER A 186 -4.09 39.36 6.37
CA SER A 186 -4.87 40.57 6.06
C SER A 186 -5.05 41.49 7.27
N SER A 187 -5.15 40.91 8.47
CA SER A 187 -5.25 41.70 9.71
C SER A 187 -3.93 42.39 10.02
N LEU A 188 -2.81 41.70 9.83
CA LEU A 188 -1.48 42.26 10.04
C LEU A 188 -1.18 43.38 9.02
N GLU A 189 -1.54 43.17 7.75
CA GLU A 189 -1.44 44.20 6.71
C GLU A 189 -2.29 45.43 7.07
N SER A 190 -3.53 45.23 7.51
CA SER A 190 -4.42 46.32 7.94
C SER A 190 -3.83 47.08 9.13
N PHE A 191 -3.22 46.38 10.09
CA PHE A 191 -2.56 47.00 11.24
C PHE A 191 -1.35 47.85 10.82
N PHE A 192 -0.50 47.36 9.91
CA PHE A 192 0.64 48.16 9.42
C PHE A 192 0.20 49.39 8.62
N ARG A 193 -0.86 49.28 7.82
CA ARG A 193 -1.43 50.44 7.12
C ARG A 193 -1.96 51.49 8.10
N PHE A 194 -2.59 51.05 9.20
CA PHE A 194 -2.99 51.94 10.29
C PHE A 194 -1.80 52.66 10.95
N LEU A 195 -0.70 51.95 11.25
CA LEU A 195 0.53 52.58 11.76
C LEU A 195 1.13 53.61 10.79
N ASN A 196 0.95 53.40 9.48
CA ASN A 196 1.36 54.34 8.44
C ASN A 196 0.37 55.50 8.26
N HIS A 197 -0.57 55.71 9.19
CA HIS A 197 -1.56 56.78 9.19
C HIS A 197 -2.51 56.74 7.98
N GLU A 198 -2.70 55.57 7.37
CA GLU A 198 -3.77 55.38 6.40
C GLU A 198 -5.13 55.38 7.11
N LYS A 199 -6.18 55.91 6.47
CA LYS A 199 -7.55 55.97 7.02
C LYS A 199 -8.23 54.61 7.02
N ILE A 200 -7.73 53.70 7.86
CA ILE A 200 -8.21 52.33 8.00
C ILE A 200 -8.28 52.04 9.48
N GLU A 201 -9.46 51.62 9.94
CA GLU A 201 -9.61 51.09 11.28
C GLU A 201 -9.25 49.59 11.27
N PRO A 202 -8.18 49.17 11.95
CA PRO A 202 -7.85 47.76 12.05
C PRO A 202 -8.93 47.05 12.84
N LYS A 203 -9.52 46.00 12.23
CA LYS A 203 -10.53 45.16 12.88
C LYS A 203 -9.85 44.06 13.68
N ALA A 204 -10.36 43.81 14.88
CA ALA A 204 -9.92 42.69 15.69
C ALA A 204 -10.24 41.35 15.01
N ILE A 205 -9.30 40.41 15.06
CA ILE A 205 -9.46 39.03 14.59
C ILE A 205 -10.38 38.30 15.56
N GLU A 206 -11.42 37.64 15.07
CA GLU A 206 -12.26 36.77 15.91
C GLU A 206 -11.51 35.46 16.22
N ILE A 207 -11.10 35.29 17.49
CA ILE A 207 -10.32 34.12 17.91
C ILE A 207 -11.25 32.97 18.28
N ARG A 208 -11.32 31.96 17.41
CA ARG A 208 -12.10 30.73 17.64
C ARG A 208 -11.24 29.51 17.97
N ALA A 209 -9.92 29.66 17.96
CA ALA A 209 -8.97 28.56 18.12
C ALA A 209 -7.99 28.81 19.27
N ASN A 210 -7.59 27.73 19.94
CA ASN A 210 -6.62 27.73 21.04
C ASN A 210 -5.26 27.15 20.64
N ASP A 211 -4.96 27.09 19.34
CA ASP A 211 -3.67 26.67 18.80
C ASP A 211 -2.72 27.86 18.57
N GLU A 212 -1.55 27.62 17.98
CA GLU A 212 -0.52 28.62 17.73
C GLU A 212 -1.03 29.76 16.84
N LEU A 213 -1.88 29.46 15.85
CA LEU A 213 -2.50 30.48 14.99
C LEU A 213 -3.50 31.33 15.79
N GLY A 214 -4.25 30.72 16.71
CA GLY A 214 -5.10 31.44 17.66
C GLY A 214 -4.29 32.34 18.61
N ALA A 215 -3.16 31.84 19.11
CA ALA A 215 -2.24 32.62 19.94
C ALA A 215 -1.67 33.83 19.18
N MET A 216 -1.25 33.65 17.92
CA MET A 216 -0.81 34.76 17.06
C MET A 216 -1.92 35.82 16.91
N GLY A 217 -3.16 35.40 16.65
CA GLY A 217 -4.28 36.33 16.52
C GLY A 217 -4.55 37.13 17.80
N ARG A 218 -4.46 36.50 18.99
CA ARG A 218 -4.58 37.20 20.28
C ARG A 218 -3.51 38.28 20.46
N ILE A 219 -2.26 37.93 20.20
CA ILE A 219 -1.13 38.87 20.30
C ILE A 219 -1.33 40.05 19.36
N ILE A 220 -1.80 39.81 18.13
CA ILE A 220 -2.09 40.88 17.16
C ILE A 220 -3.18 41.80 17.70
N ASN A 221 -4.30 41.26 18.20
CA ASN A 221 -5.39 42.06 18.76
C ASN A 221 -4.95 42.92 19.95
N GLU A 222 -4.20 42.33 20.90
CA GLU A 222 -3.69 43.04 22.08
C GLU A 222 -2.78 44.21 21.67
N ASN A 223 -1.96 44.04 20.63
CA ASN A 223 -1.10 45.10 20.12
C ASN A 223 -1.88 46.17 19.35
N ILE A 224 -2.91 45.79 18.58
CA ILE A 224 -3.81 46.75 17.93
C ILE A 224 -4.43 47.68 18.99
N GLU A 225 -5.03 47.11 20.03
CA GLU A 225 -5.67 47.86 21.11
C GLU A 225 -4.68 48.78 21.83
N LYS A 226 -3.53 48.23 22.23
CA LYS A 226 -2.50 48.99 22.94
C LYS A 226 -1.98 50.18 22.12
N ILE A 227 -1.77 49.99 20.82
CA ILE A 227 -1.27 51.06 19.95
C ILE A 227 -2.36 52.08 19.60
N GLN A 228 -3.62 51.66 19.42
CA GLN A 228 -4.73 52.61 19.26
C GLN A 228 -4.83 53.56 20.44
N ILE A 229 -4.81 53.02 21.67
CA ILE A 229 -4.84 53.82 22.91
C ILE A 229 -3.61 54.75 22.98
N SER A 230 -2.42 54.25 22.64
CA SER A 230 -1.19 55.05 22.62
C SER A 230 -1.29 56.23 21.65
N LEU A 231 -1.68 55.97 20.41
CA LEU A 231 -1.80 57.00 19.37
C LEU A 231 -2.88 58.02 19.71
N GLU A 232 -4.00 57.59 20.29
CA GLU A 232 -5.07 58.52 20.71
C GLU A 232 -4.59 59.45 21.83
N GLN A 233 -3.88 58.94 22.84
CA GLN A 233 -3.33 59.78 23.91
C GLN A 233 -2.22 60.71 23.41
N ASP A 234 -1.35 60.21 22.53
CA ASP A 234 -0.29 60.99 21.89
C ASP A 234 -0.87 62.13 21.05
N GLN A 235 -1.88 61.84 20.20
CA GLN A 235 -2.57 62.84 19.39
C GLN A 235 -3.24 63.90 20.28
N ASN A 236 -3.92 63.46 21.34
CA ASN A 236 -4.54 64.35 22.31
C ASN A 236 -3.55 65.34 22.96
N ALA A 237 -2.33 64.89 23.28
CA ALA A 237 -1.28 65.73 23.83
C ALA A 237 -0.68 66.69 22.78
N VAL A 238 -0.53 66.23 21.53
CA VAL A 238 -0.13 67.09 20.41
C VAL A 238 -1.16 68.19 20.16
N ASP A 239 -2.45 67.87 20.17
CA ASP A 239 -3.53 68.84 19.98
C ASP A 239 -3.55 69.90 21.10
N GLU A 240 -3.37 69.49 22.35
CA GLU A 240 -3.23 70.44 23.48
C GLU A 240 -1.96 71.28 23.36
N SER A 241 -0.86 70.72 22.84
CA SER A 241 0.37 71.46 22.58
C SER A 241 0.14 72.56 21.54
N VAL A 242 -0.58 72.26 20.46
CA VAL A 242 -0.99 73.24 19.44
C VAL A 242 -1.92 74.29 20.04
N GLN A 243 -2.88 73.90 20.86
CA GLN A 243 -3.79 74.84 21.52
C GLN A 243 -3.05 75.76 22.50
N THR A 244 -2.13 75.22 23.29
CA THR A 244 -1.28 75.98 24.22
C THR A 244 -0.46 77.01 23.46
N ALA A 245 0.17 76.62 22.34
CA ALA A 245 0.89 77.54 21.46
C ALA A 245 0.00 78.69 20.97
N ARG A 246 -1.25 78.42 20.58
CA ARG A 246 -2.22 79.46 20.19
C ARG A 246 -2.61 80.40 21.33
N GLU A 247 -2.70 79.91 22.57
CA GLU A 247 -2.98 80.77 23.73
C GLU A 247 -1.79 81.70 24.04
N ILE A 248 -0.57 81.20 23.84
CA ILE A 248 0.65 82.01 23.94
C ILE A 248 0.69 83.09 22.85
N GLU A 249 0.32 82.77 21.61
CA GLU A 249 0.19 83.75 20.53
C GLU A 249 -0.79 84.88 20.87
N LYS A 250 -1.80 84.59 21.68
CA LYS A 250 -2.78 85.59 22.17
C LYS A 250 -2.31 86.36 23.42
N GLY A 251 -1.08 86.14 23.88
CA GLY A 251 -0.48 86.83 25.02
C GLY A 251 -0.60 86.10 26.36
N ASN A 252 -1.26 84.94 26.43
CA ASN A 252 -1.40 84.17 27.66
C ASN A 252 -0.20 83.24 27.91
N LEU A 253 0.79 83.74 28.65
CA LEU A 253 2.00 82.98 29.01
C LEU A 253 1.80 82.03 30.21
N THR A 254 0.60 81.96 30.80
CA THR A 254 0.27 81.01 31.86
C THR A 254 -0.19 79.65 31.35
N ALA A 255 -0.51 79.54 30.06
CA ALA A 255 -0.95 78.28 29.45
C ALA A 255 0.12 77.19 29.56
N ARG A 256 -0.27 75.95 29.87
CA ARG A 256 0.63 74.80 30.00
C ARG A 256 0.00 73.57 29.39
N ILE A 257 0.85 72.68 28.90
CA ILE A 257 0.45 71.37 28.36
C ILE A 257 0.33 70.40 29.53
N THR A 258 -0.88 69.88 29.78
CA THR A 258 -1.20 69.05 30.94
C THR A 258 -1.40 67.58 30.60
N LYS A 259 -1.86 67.27 29.39
CA LYS A 259 -2.03 65.91 28.89
C LYS A 259 -0.68 65.23 28.79
N ASN A 260 -0.65 63.98 29.22
CA ASN A 260 0.54 63.14 29.20
C ASN A 260 0.47 62.20 28.00
N PRO A 261 1.35 62.35 27.00
CA PRO A 261 1.49 61.37 25.93
C PRO A 261 2.12 60.07 26.48
N ILE A 262 1.93 58.96 25.76
CA ILE A 262 2.58 57.68 26.02
C ILE A 262 3.96 57.65 25.37
N ASN A 263 4.13 58.27 24.18
CA ASN A 263 5.41 58.32 23.51
C ASN A 263 6.44 59.10 24.35
N PRO A 264 7.55 58.47 24.79
CA PRO A 264 8.55 59.12 25.63
C PRO A 264 9.15 60.40 25.04
N GLN A 265 9.27 60.47 23.70
CA GLN A 265 9.77 61.65 23.01
C GLN A 265 8.78 62.82 23.10
N LEU A 266 7.47 62.54 23.04
CA LEU A 266 6.45 63.57 23.24
C LEU A 266 6.37 64.01 24.70
N VAL A 267 6.65 63.12 25.66
CA VAL A 267 6.77 63.49 27.09
C VAL A 267 7.93 64.45 27.30
N GLU A 268 9.08 64.16 26.72
CA GLU A 268 10.24 65.04 26.76
C GLU A 268 9.93 66.40 26.11
N LEU A 269 9.33 66.40 24.91
CA LEU A 269 8.92 67.62 24.21
C LEU A 269 7.98 68.47 25.08
N LYS A 270 6.95 67.86 25.68
CA LYS A 270 6.04 68.53 26.62
C LYS A 270 6.79 69.22 27.76
N ASN A 271 7.73 68.50 28.38
CA ASN A 271 8.49 69.02 29.52
C ASN A 271 9.43 70.17 29.12
N VAL A 272 10.07 70.06 27.95
CA VAL A 272 10.92 71.13 27.39
C VAL A 272 10.08 72.37 27.07
N LEU A 273 8.92 72.19 26.41
CA LEU A 273 8.01 73.29 26.10
C LEU A 273 7.50 73.95 27.37
N ASN A 274 6.97 73.20 28.34
CA ASN A 274 6.51 73.78 29.61
C ASN A 274 7.63 74.53 30.36
N ARG A 275 8.87 74.02 30.35
CA ARG A 275 10.01 74.72 30.94
C ARG A 275 10.34 76.02 30.20
N MET A 276 10.29 76.01 28.87
CA MET A 276 10.42 77.23 28.06
C MET A 276 9.36 78.26 28.45
N LEU A 277 8.11 77.83 28.66
CA LEU A 277 7.02 78.70 29.09
C LEU A 277 7.21 79.26 30.50
N ASP A 278 7.75 78.47 31.43
CA ASP A 278 8.12 78.95 32.76
C ASP A 278 9.18 80.05 32.70
N VAL A 279 10.17 79.89 31.81
CA VAL A 279 11.21 80.90 31.57
C VAL A 279 10.58 82.16 30.97
N LEU A 280 9.73 82.05 29.95
CA LEU A 280 9.07 83.20 29.32
C LEU A 280 8.17 83.95 30.31
N GLN A 281 7.36 83.23 31.09
CA GLN A 281 6.49 83.81 32.10
C GLN A 281 7.27 84.56 33.19
N SER A 282 8.42 84.02 33.62
CA SER A 282 9.27 84.68 34.64
C SER A 282 10.04 85.89 34.12
N LYS A 283 10.43 85.90 32.84
CA LYS A 283 11.25 86.96 32.24
C LYS A 283 10.45 88.08 31.60
N ILE A 284 9.29 87.79 31.02
CA ILE A 284 8.46 88.75 30.26
C ILE A 284 7.23 89.17 31.09
N GLY A 285 6.56 88.23 31.75
CA GLY A 285 5.33 88.46 32.51
C GLY A 285 4.29 87.37 32.26
N SER A 286 3.16 87.39 32.99
CA SER A 286 2.12 86.35 32.88
C SER A 286 1.08 86.61 31.78
N ASN A 287 0.86 87.87 31.42
CA ASN A 287 0.03 88.32 30.31
C ASN A 287 0.69 89.55 29.68
N MET A 288 0.66 89.65 28.35
CA MET A 288 0.99 90.86 27.59
C MET A 288 -0.27 91.46 26.98
#